data_AF-A0A8H3DHS9-F1
#
_entry.id   AF-A0A8H3DHS9-F1
#
_cell.length_a   1.000
_cell.length_b   1.000
_cell.length_c   1.000
_cell.angle_alpha   90.00
_cell.angle_beta   90.00
_cell.angle_gamma   90.00
#
_symmetry.space_group_name_H-M   'P 1'
#
loop_
_entity.id
_entity.type
_entity.pdbx_description
1 polymer ?
#
loop_
_entity_poly.entity_id
_entity_poly.type
_entity_poly.pdbx_seq_one_letter_code
_entity_poly.pdbx_strand_id
1 'polypeptide(L)'
;MKFFIDDLPIIFPYDRIYPEQYSYMCDLKRTLDATGHCVLEMPSGTGKTISLLSLIVSYQQFYPTKRKLIYCSRTVPEIEKALSELKRLSRKTIGNCLVDALSAPFSPKAW
;
A
#
# COMPACT_ATOMS: atom_id res chain seq x y z
N MET A 1 -8.52 4.40 9.99
CA MET A 1 -8.52 3.39 11.06
C MET A 1 -7.12 2.81 11.22
N LYS A 2 -6.73 2.42 12.44
CA LYS A 2 -5.53 1.60 12.69
C LYS A 2 -5.98 0.24 13.20
N PHE A 3 -5.42 -0.83 12.65
CA PHE A 3 -5.71 -2.19 13.09
C PHE A 3 -4.46 -3.06 12.92
N PHE A 4 -4.47 -4.26 13.48
CA PHE A 4 -3.33 -5.17 13.44
C PHE A 4 -3.66 -6.39 12.58
N ILE A 5 -2.70 -6.80 11.74
CA ILE A 5 -2.68 -8.12 11.11
C ILE A 5 -1.43 -8.82 11.66
N ASP A 6 -1.66 -9.82 12.50
CA ASP A 6 -0.62 -10.43 13.33
C ASP A 6 0.14 -9.33 14.10
N ASP A 7 1.46 -9.24 13.91
CA ASP A 7 2.34 -8.24 14.55
C ASP A 7 2.45 -6.92 13.78
N LEU A 8 1.81 -6.80 12.60
CA LEU A 8 1.96 -5.65 11.72
C LEU A 8 0.85 -4.60 11.98
N PRO A 9 1.19 -3.39 12.46
CA PRO A 9 0.23 -2.28 12.56
C PRO A 9 -0.07 -1.70 11.18
N ILE A 10 -1.33 -1.81 10.76
CA ILE A 10 -1.79 -1.30 9.46
C ILE A 10 -2.60 -0.02 9.62
N ILE A 11 -2.28 0.95 8.76
CA ILE A 11 -2.99 2.23 8.68
C ILE A 11 -3.91 2.22 7.46
N PHE A 12 -5.22 2.18 7.70
CA PHE A 12 -6.23 2.20 6.67
C PHE A 12 -6.86 3.60 6.53
N PRO A 13 -7.08 4.09 5.30
CA PRO A 13 -7.52 5.46 5.09
C PRO A 13 -9.03 5.64 5.30
N TYR A 14 -9.80 4.57 5.37
CA TYR A 14 -11.23 4.58 5.66
C TYR A 14 -11.53 4.14 7.10
N ASP A 15 -12.80 4.29 7.49
CA ASP A 15 -13.29 3.98 8.85
C ASP A 15 -13.94 2.60 8.95
N ARG A 16 -14.05 1.87 7.85
CA ARG A 16 -14.51 0.47 7.81
C ARG A 16 -13.66 -0.32 6.84
N ILE A 17 -13.43 -1.58 7.18
CA ILE A 17 -12.78 -2.57 6.33
C ILE A 17 -13.75 -3.73 6.11
N TYR A 18 -13.82 -4.23 4.88
CA TYR A 18 -14.64 -5.40 4.56
C TYR A 18 -13.89 -6.70 4.94
N PRO A 19 -14.59 -7.77 5.35
CA PRO A 19 -13.96 -9.05 5.70
C PRO A 19 -13.09 -9.62 4.57
N GLU A 20 -13.51 -9.46 3.32
CA GLU A 20 -12.79 -9.92 2.12
C GLU A 20 -11.48 -9.15 1.94
N GLN A 21 -11.48 -7.84 2.21
CA GLN A 21 -10.27 -7.02 2.18
C GLN A 21 -9.28 -7.47 3.27
N TYR A 22 -9.79 -7.81 4.46
CA TYR A 22 -8.97 -8.29 5.55
C TYR A 22 -8.30 -9.63 5.20
N SER A 23 -9.07 -10.59 4.68
CA SER A 23 -8.53 -11.88 4.22
C SER A 23 -7.44 -11.70 3.17
N TYR A 24 -7.68 -10.83 2.18
CA TYR A 24 -6.71 -10.52 1.13
C TYR A 24 -5.40 -9.97 1.70
N MET A 25 -5.48 -9.09 2.70
CA MET A 25 -4.28 -8.52 3.33
C MET A 25 -3.52 -9.56 4.16
N CYS A 26 -4.21 -10.48 4.82
CA CYS A 26 -3.58 -11.61 5.52
C CYS A 26 -2.79 -12.52 4.55
N ASP A 27 -3.40 -12.91 3.43
CA ASP A 27 -2.74 -13.80 2.45
C ASP A 27 -1.57 -13.10 1.75
N LEU A 28 -1.71 -11.81 1.45
CA LEU A 28 -0.63 -10.99 0.91
C LEU A 28 0.53 -10.86 1.91
N LYS A 29 0.25 -10.65 3.20
CA LYS A 29 1.28 -10.59 4.26
C LYS A 29 2.07 -11.90 4.35
N ARG A 30 1.37 -13.04 4.41
CA ARG A 30 2.00 -14.37 4.45
C ARG A 30 2.96 -14.58 3.27
N THR A 31 2.58 -14.12 2.09
CA THR A 31 3.42 -14.21 0.88
C THR A 31 4.65 -13.32 0.98
N LEU A 32 4.49 -12.08 1.47
CA LEU A 32 5.59 -11.15 1.66
C LEU A 32 6.61 -11.66 2.69
N ASP A 33 6.12 -12.27 3.77
CA ASP A 33 6.93 -12.89 4.83
C ASP A 33 7.68 -14.12 4.30
N ALA A 34 7.03 -14.95 3.49
CA ALA A 34 7.65 -16.10 2.82
C ALA A 34 8.60 -15.71 1.66
N THR A 35 8.66 -14.44 1.26
CA THR A 35 9.45 -13.95 0.11
C THR A 35 9.14 -14.68 -1.22
N GLY A 36 7.89 -15.09 -1.40
CA GLY A 36 7.44 -15.85 -2.57
C GLY A 36 6.60 -15.02 -3.56
N HIS A 37 6.05 -15.72 -4.55
CA HIS A 37 5.05 -15.18 -5.47
C HIS A 37 3.66 -15.68 -5.09
N CYS A 38 2.65 -14.82 -5.18
CA CYS A 38 1.24 -15.21 -4.99
C CYS A 38 0.37 -14.72 -6.14
N VAL A 39 -0.69 -15.48 -6.40
CA VAL A 39 -1.79 -15.04 -7.26
C VAL A 39 -2.98 -14.79 -6.33
N LEU A 40 -3.48 -13.56 -6.33
CA LEU A 40 -4.60 -13.16 -5.48
C LEU A 40 -5.73 -12.63 -6.35
N GLU A 41 -6.88 -13.29 -6.29
CA GLU A 41 -8.10 -12.83 -6.93
C GLU A 41 -8.95 -12.03 -5.94
N MET A 42 -9.64 -11.00 -6.44
CA MET A 42 -10.62 -10.27 -5.66
C MET A 42 -11.70 -9.75 -6.63
N PRO A 43 -12.95 -9.48 -6.24
CA PRO A 43 -13.93 -8.92 -7.17
C PRO A 43 -13.66 -7.43 -7.47
N SER A 44 -14.19 -6.90 -8.57
CA SER A 44 -14.08 -5.47 -8.89
C SER A 44 -14.91 -4.60 -7.92
N GLY A 45 -14.50 -3.35 -7.71
CA GLY A 45 -15.24 -2.41 -6.85
C GLY A 45 -15.02 -2.53 -5.34
N THR A 46 -14.27 -3.54 -4.87
CA THR A 46 -14.05 -3.80 -3.43
C THR A 46 -12.80 -3.14 -2.83
N GLY A 47 -12.23 -2.12 -3.49
CA GLY A 47 -11.10 -1.37 -2.92
C GLY A 47 -9.77 -2.14 -2.87
N LYS A 48 -9.53 -3.09 -3.78
CA LYS A 48 -8.29 -3.86 -3.85
C LYS A 48 -7.01 -3.04 -3.78
N THR A 49 -6.97 -1.96 -4.55
CA THR A 49 -5.81 -1.08 -4.66
C THR A 49 -5.49 -0.45 -3.31
N ILE A 50 -6.50 -0.02 -2.54
CA ILE A 50 -6.26 0.62 -1.25
C ILE A 50 -5.76 -0.38 -0.20
N SER A 51 -6.31 -1.59 -0.19
CA SER A 51 -5.90 -2.66 0.73
C SER A 51 -4.46 -3.09 0.46
N LEU A 52 -4.09 -3.25 -0.81
CA LEU A 52 -2.73 -3.58 -1.23
C LEU A 52 -1.73 -2.48 -0.86
N LEU A 53 -2.03 -1.22 -1.20
CA LEU A 53 -1.13 -0.10 -0.89
C LEU A 53 -0.99 0.13 0.62
N SER A 54 -2.09 0.00 1.38
CA SER A 54 -2.09 0.15 2.83
C SER A 54 -1.19 -0.88 3.51
N LEU A 55 -1.29 -2.16 3.11
CA LEU A 55 -0.44 -3.22 3.64
C LEU A 55 1.05 -2.95 3.34
N ILE A 56 1.39 -2.65 2.08
CA ILE A 56 2.79 -2.53 1.65
C ILE A 56 3.48 -1.33 2.33
N VAL A 57 2.78 -0.19 2.43
CA VAL A 57 3.31 0.99 3.12
C VAL A 57 3.57 0.68 4.59
N SER A 58 2.60 0.06 5.28
CA SER A 58 2.78 -0.35 6.67
C SER A 58 3.90 -1.37 6.84
N TYR A 59 4.03 -2.33 5.92
CA TYR A 59 5.11 -3.31 5.91
C TYR A 59 6.49 -2.66 5.78
N GLN A 60 6.62 -1.70 4.87
CA GLN A 60 7.87 -0.94 4.68
C GLN A 60 8.23 -0.03 5.85
N GLN A 61 7.24 0.43 6.62
CA GLN A 61 7.48 1.24 7.82
C GLN A 61 7.88 0.41 9.03
N PHE A 62 7.31 -0.80 9.15
CA PHE A 62 7.56 -1.68 10.29
C PHE A 62 8.88 -2.45 10.15
N TYR A 63 9.21 -2.92 8.95
CA TYR A 63 10.46 -3.65 8.71
C TYR A 63 11.55 -2.73 8.12
N PRO A 64 12.80 -2.77 8.62
CA PRO A 64 13.90 -1.90 8.17
C PRO A 64 14.39 -2.22 6.73
N THR A 65 13.89 -3.31 6.14
CA THR A 65 14.26 -3.78 4.80
C THR A 65 13.65 -2.88 3.73
N LYS A 66 14.44 -1.94 3.20
CA LYS A 66 13.99 -1.01 2.15
C LYS A 66 13.74 -1.75 0.83
N ARG A 67 12.51 -2.19 0.60
CA ARG A 67 12.03 -2.76 -0.67
C ARG A 67 11.33 -1.67 -1.48
N LYS A 68 11.56 -1.63 -2.80
CA LYS A 68 10.81 -0.75 -3.71
C LYS A 68 9.52 -1.44 -4.13
N LEU A 69 8.41 -0.71 -4.13
CA LEU A 69 7.13 -1.18 -4.68
C LEU A 69 7.04 -0.81 -6.16
N ILE A 70 6.85 -1.81 -7.01
CA ILE A 70 6.55 -1.62 -8.44
C ILE A 70 5.10 -2.04 -8.66
N TYR A 71 4.26 -1.08 -9.06
CA TYR A 71 2.85 -1.31 -9.37
C TYR A 71 2.61 -1.17 -10.87
N CYS A 72 2.17 -2.25 -11.52
CA CYS A 72 1.90 -2.29 -12.94
C CYS A 72 0.39 -2.35 -13.18
N SER A 73 -0.13 -1.46 -14.04
CA SER A 73 -1.54 -1.46 -14.46
C SER A 73 -1.64 -1.42 -15.98
N ARG A 74 -2.80 -1.81 -16.53
CA ARG A 74 -3.02 -1.85 -17.98
C ARG A 74 -3.31 -0.48 -18.57
N THR A 75 -3.95 0.41 -17.82
CA THR A 75 -4.41 1.70 -18.34
C THR A 75 -3.95 2.89 -17.49
N VAL A 76 -3.75 4.05 -18.12
CA VAL A 76 -3.34 5.29 -17.43
C VAL A 76 -4.35 5.73 -16.35
N PRO A 77 -5.68 5.68 -16.57
CA PRO A 77 -6.64 6.08 -15.52
C PRO A 77 -6.56 5.22 -14.26
N GLU A 78 -6.17 3.94 -14.37
CA GLU A 78 -5.94 3.09 -13.19
C GLU A 78 -4.69 3.54 -12.42
N ILE A 79 -3.63 3.93 -13.12
CA ILE A 79 -2.40 4.46 -12.52
C ILE A 79 -2.69 5.77 -11.78
N GLU A 80 -3.42 6.69 -12.38
CA GLU A 80 -3.82 7.95 -11.76
C GLU A 80 -4.66 7.73 -10.49
N LYS A 81 -5.61 6.79 -10.53
CA LYS A 81 -6.39 6.38 -9.36
C LYS A 81 -5.50 5.83 -8.25
N ALA A 82 -4.59 4.91 -8.58
CA ALA A 82 -3.65 4.35 -7.61
C ALA A 82 -2.76 5.42 -6.96
N LEU A 83 -2.27 6.38 -7.75
CA LEU A 83 -1.49 7.52 -7.26
C LEU A 83 -2.31 8.44 -6.34
N SER A 84 -3.56 8.72 -6.69
CA SER A 84 -4.47 9.52 -5.83
C SER A 84 -4.71 8.84 -4.48
N GLU A 85 -4.93 7.53 -4.51
CA GLU A 85 -5.10 6.72 -3.31
C GLU A 85 -3.84 6.65 -2.44
N LEU A 86 -2.67 6.50 -3.07
CA LEU A 86 -1.39 6.55 -2.37
C LEU A 86 -1.15 7.91 -1.71
N LYS A 87 -1.44 9.02 -2.41
CA LYS A 87 -1.33 10.38 -1.82
C LYS A 87 -2.23 10.53 -0.60
N ARG A 88 -3.43 9.93 -0.62
CA ARG A 88 -4.36 9.96 0.51
C ARG A 88 -3.89 9.11 1.68
N LEU A 89 -3.32 7.93 1.42
CA LEU A 89 -2.66 7.09 2.41
C LEU A 89 -1.49 7.83 3.07
N SER A 90 -0.58 8.41 2.26
CA SER A 90 0.59 9.13 2.78
C SER A 90 0.20 10.27 3.73
N ARG A 91 -0.87 11.02 3.42
CA ARG A 91 -1.39 12.06 4.33
C ARG A 91 -1.87 11.52 5.68
N LYS A 92 -2.49 10.33 5.69
CA LYS A 92 -3.08 9.72 6.90
C LYS A 92 -2.05 8.94 7.72
N THR A 93 -1.03 8.41 7.06
CA THR A 93 0.08 7.67 7.69
C THR A 93 1.15 8.59 8.26
N ILE A 94 1.41 9.73 7.61
CA ILE A 94 2.55 10.61 7.91
C ILE A 94 2.05 12.01 8.27
N GLY A 95 1.18 12.13 9.28
CA GLY A 95 0.72 13.45 9.75
C GLY A 95 1.87 14.47 9.76
N ASN A 96 1.83 15.43 8.83
CA ASN A 96 2.77 16.53 8.62
C ASN A 96 4.28 16.27 8.40
N CYS A 97 4.79 15.06 8.13
CA CYS A 97 6.26 14.85 8.06
C CYS A 97 6.87 14.57 6.67
N LEU A 98 6.11 14.18 5.64
CA LEU A 98 6.68 13.80 4.32
C LEU A 98 6.09 14.50 3.09
N VAL A 99 5.18 15.46 3.27
CA VAL A 99 4.74 16.27 2.12
C VAL A 99 5.90 17.06 1.49
N ASP A 100 6.96 17.31 2.25
CA ASP A 100 8.18 17.98 1.77
C ASP A 100 9.16 17.05 1.02
N ALA A 101 9.04 15.73 1.18
CA ALA A 101 9.94 14.79 0.49
C ALA A 101 9.46 14.41 -0.91
N LEU A 102 8.15 14.50 -1.18
CA LEU A 102 7.55 14.26 -2.49
C LEU A 102 7.48 15.53 -3.36
N SER A 103 7.75 16.71 -2.79
CA SER A 103 7.95 17.96 -3.53
C SER A 103 9.41 18.19 -3.95
N ALA A 104 10.34 17.31 -3.55
CA ALA A 104 11.69 17.31 -4.11
C ALA A 104 11.62 16.95 -5.60
N PRO A 105 12.13 17.80 -6.51
CA PRO A 105 12.13 17.51 -7.93
C PRO A 105 12.87 16.19 -8.17
N PHE A 106 12.25 15.32 -8.97
CA PHE A 106 12.86 14.11 -9.50
C PHE A 106 14.20 14.50 -10.15
N SER A 107 15.32 14.31 -9.46
CA SER A 107 16.64 14.54 -10.04
C SER A 107 16.91 13.41 -11.03
N PRO A 108 17.06 13.69 -12.33
CA PRO A 108 17.23 12.67 -13.36
C PRO A 108 18.69 12.25 -13.44
N LYS A 109 19.25 11.63 -12.38
CA LYS A 109 20.58 11.00 -12.44
C LYS A 109 20.67 9.80 -11.50
N ALA A 110 20.32 8.64 -12.01
CA ALA A 110 20.88 7.34 -11.63
C ALA A 110 20.30 6.27 -12.57
N TRP A 111 20.78 6.31 -13.82
CA TRP A 111 21.01 5.09 -14.58
C TRP A 111 22.45 4.66 -14.30
#